data_AF-A0A2T2UPS6-F1
#
_entry.id   AF-A0A2T2UPS6-F1
#
_cell.length_a   1.000
_cell.length_b   1.000
_cell.length_c   1.000
_cell.angle_alpha   90.00
_cell.angle_beta   90.00
_cell.angle_gamma   90.00
#
_symmetry.space_group_name_H-M   'P 1'
#
loop_
_entity.id
_entity.type
_entity.pdbx_description
1 polymer ?
#
loop_
_entity_poly.entity_id
_entity_poly.type
_entity_poly.pdbx_seq_one_letter_code
_entity_poly.pdbx_strand_id
1 'polypeptide(L)' 'KPLEECMRLMTRLRCRHLPVVDEEENLVGMVSIGDCVKRILDTAQAETDRFRKYVTGQYPG' A
#
# COMPACT_ATOMS: atom_id res chain seq x y z
N LYS A 1 -7.14 3.93 -6.78
CA LYS A 1 -6.08 2.87 -6.70
C LYS A 1 -6.58 1.71 -5.82
N PRO A 2 -6.13 0.45 -6.01
CA PRO A 2 -6.61 -0.70 -5.22
C PRO A 2 -6.46 -0.51 -3.70
N LEU A 3 -5.37 0.14 -3.26
CA LEU A 3 -5.10 0.42 -1.86
C LEU A 3 -6.08 1.41 -1.21
N GLU A 4 -6.45 2.47 -1.94
CA GLU A 4 -7.46 3.44 -1.48
C GLU A 4 -8.82 2.78 -1.31
N GLU A 5 -9.14 1.82 -2.19
CA GLU A 5 -10.38 1.06 -2.08
C GLU A 5 -10.40 0.19 -0.82
N CYS A 6 -9.31 -0.50 -0.49
CA CYS A 6 -9.22 -1.26 0.77
C CYS A 6 -9.51 -0.37 1.99
N MET A 7 -8.89 0.81 2.07
CA MET A 7 -9.10 1.75 3.18
C MET A 7 -10.53 2.32 3.20
N ARG A 8 -11.11 2.59 2.03
CA ARG A 8 -12.50 3.04 1.89
C ARG A 8 -13.49 1.97 2.36
N LEU A 9 -13.29 0.71 1.96
CA LEU A 9 -14.09 -0.42 2.40
C LEU A 9 -14.01 -0.61 3.91
N MET A 10 -12.80 -0.58 4.50
CA MET A 10 -12.60 -0.67 5.95
C MET A 10 -13.36 0.43 6.71
N THR A 11 -13.31 1.68 6.21
CA THR A 11 -14.04 2.81 6.79
C THR A 11 -15.55 2.60 6.71
N ARG A 12 -16.07 2.21 5.53
CA ARG A 12 -17.50 1.98 5.29
C ARG A 12 -18.05 0.84 6.15
N LEU A 13 -17.30 -0.26 6.25
CA LEU A 13 -17.70 -1.45 7.00
C LEU A 13 -17.38 -1.38 8.50
N ARG A 14 -16.71 -0.29 8.94
CA ARG A 14 -16.21 -0.11 10.31
C ARG A 14 -15.36 -1.28 10.80
N CYS A 15 -14.55 -1.83 9.91
CA CYS A 15 -13.59 -2.91 10.21
C CYS A 15 -12.15 -2.42 9.99
N ARG A 16 -11.17 -3.17 10.54
CA ARG A 16 -9.74 -2.83 10.41
C ARG A 16 -8.94 -3.83 9.57
N HIS A 17 -9.59 -4.91 9.14
CA HIS A 17 -8.97 -5.97 8.36
C HIS A 17 -9.93 -6.37 7.24
N LEU A 18 -9.36 -6.71 6.09
CA LEU A 18 -10.07 -7.31 4.97
C LEU A 18 -9.45 -8.69 4.68
N PRO A 19 -10.27 -9.72 4.41
CA PRO A 19 -9.76 -10.99 3.91
C PRO A 19 -9.21 -10.80 2.49
N VAL A 20 -8.15 -11.54 2.19
CA VAL A 20 -7.60 -11.66 0.84
C VAL A 20 -7.94 -13.06 0.35
N VAL A 21 -8.61 -13.14 -0.79
CA VAL A 21 -8.98 -14.41 -1.42
C VAL A 21 -8.25 -14.58 -2.75
N ASP A 22 -8.02 -15.82 -3.16
CA ASP A 22 -7.54 -16.13 -4.51
C ASP A 22 -8.69 -16.15 -5.54
N GLU A 23 -8.38 -16.52 -6.78
CA GLU A 23 -9.36 -16.59 -7.88
C GLU A 23 -10.43 -17.67 -7.67
N GLU A 24 -10.16 -18.67 -6.82
CA GLU A 24 -11.06 -19.77 -6.47
C GLU A 24 -11.87 -19.46 -5.18
N GLU A 25 -11.82 -18.21 -4.71
CA GLU A 25 -12.46 -17.73 -3.47
C GLU A 25 -11.91 -18.34 -2.17
N ASN A 26 -10.75 -18.99 -2.20
CA ASN A 26 -10.12 -19.49 -0.98
C ASN A 26 -9.48 -18.35 -0.20
N LEU A 27 -9.64 -18.35 1.12
CA LEU A 27 -8.99 -17.38 2.01
C LEU A 27 -7.47 -17.63 2.05
N VAL A 28 -6.69 -16.71 1.48
CA VAL A 28 -5.22 -16.79 1.43
C VAL A 28 -4.52 -15.84 2.41
N GLY A 29 -5.25 -14.93 3.05
CA GLY A 29 -4.68 -14.06 4.08
C GLY A 29 -5.59 -12.94 4.54
N MET A 30 -4.99 -11.98 5.24
CA MET A 30 -5.66 -10.76 5.68
C MET A 30 -4.75 -9.56 5.45
N VAL A 31 -5.37 -8.40 5.19
CA VAL A 31 -4.68 -7.11 5.15
C VAL A 31 -5.30 -6.18 6.18
N SER A 32 -4.47 -5.49 6.96
CA SER A 32 -4.91 -4.49 7.93
C SER A 32 -4.86 -3.07 7.34
N ILE A 33 -5.60 -2.15 7.96
CA ILE A 33 -5.45 -0.72 7.65
C ILE A 33 -4.01 -0.22 7.87
N GLY A 34 -3.29 -0.80 8.85
CA GLY A 34 -1.89 -0.48 9.13
C GLY A 34 -0.96 -0.86 7.97
N ASP A 35 -1.21 -1.99 7.32
CA ASP A 35 -0.46 -2.42 6.13
C ASP A 35 -0.68 -1.43 4.98
N CYS A 36 -1.91 -0.92 4.83
CA CYS A 36 -2.22 0.09 3.84
C CYS A 36 -1.46 1.40 4.09
N VAL A 37 -1.46 1.89 5.34
CA VAL A 37 -0.73 3.11 5.72
C VAL A 37 0.76 2.94 5.51
N LYS A 38 1.33 1.81 5.95
CA LYS A 38 2.75 1.49 5.77
C LYS A 38 3.14 1.54 4.30
N ARG A 39 2.35 0.93 3.42
CA ARG A 39 2.64 0.92 1.97
C ARG A 39 2.61 2.31 1.34
N ILE A 40 1.73 3.20 1.81
CA ILE A 40 1.69 4.59 1.35
C ILE A 40 2.96 5.34 1.76
N LEU A 41 3.39 5.18 3.02
CA LEU A 41 4.63 5.78 3.52
C LEU A 41 5.86 5.27 2.77
N ASP A 42 5.95 3.95 2.55
CA ASP A 42 7.06 3.34 1.81
C ASP A 42 7.14 3.88 0.37
N THR A 43 5.99 4.09 -0.28
CA THR A 43 5.92 4.64 -1.64
C THR A 43 6.36 6.11 -1.67
N ALA A 44 5.88 6.92 -0.72
CA ALA A 44 6.27 8.32 -0.61
C ALA A 44 7.76 8.50 -0.30
N GLN A 45 8.33 7.64 0.54
CA GLN A 45 9.76 7.63 0.84
C GLN A 45 10.58 7.24 -0.39
N ALA A 46 10.16 6.21 -1.12
CA ALA A 46 10.84 5.79 -2.35
C ALA A 46 10.83 6.87 -3.44
N GLU A 47 9.73 7.62 -3.58
CA GLU A 47 9.67 8.78 -4.49
C GLU A 47 10.62 9.88 -4.03
N THR A 48 10.62 10.22 -2.74
CA THR A 48 11.52 11.23 -2.16
C THR A 48 13.00 10.87 -2.37
N ASP A 49 13.36 9.61 -2.17
CA ASP A 49 14.72 9.14 -2.36
C ASP A 49 15.14 9.16 -3.83
N ARG A 50 14.24 8.88 -4.77
CA ARG A 50 14.50 9.05 -6.20
C ARG A 50 14.75 10.51 -6.55
N PHE A 51 13.93 11.44 -6.06
CA PHE A 51 14.15 12.87 -6.28
C PHE A 51 15.47 13.34 -5.68
N ARG A 52 15.81 12.90 -4.47
CA ARG A 52 17.11 13.19 -3.85
C ARG A 52 18.28 12.70 -4.70
N LYS A 53 18.24 11.45 -5.18
CA LYS A 53 19.30 10.89 -6.04
C LYS A 53 19.42 11.62 -7.37
N TYR A 54 18.32 12.14 -7.91
CA TYR A 54 18.34 12.95 -9.13
C TYR A 54 19.02 14.30 -8.89
N VAL A 55 18.66 14.99 -7.79
CA VAL A 55 19.25 16.29 -7.41
C VAL A 55 20.73 16.16 -7.03
N THR A 56 21.13 15.06 -6.39
CA THR A 56 22.53 14.80 -6.00
C THR A 56 23.39 14.18 -7.11
N GLY A 57 22.82 13.92 -8.29
CA GLY A 57 23.54 13.35 -9.45
C GLY A 57 23.93 11.87 -9.30
N GLN A 58 23.35 11.15 -8.34
CA GLN A 58 23.62 9.72 -8.07
C GLN A 58 22.55 8.80 -8.70
N TYR A 59 21.92 9.24 -9.79
CA TYR A 59 20.90 8.44 -10.47
C TYR A 59 21.58 7.42 -11.39
N PRO A 60 21.44 6.10 -11.14
CA PRO A 60 21.81 5.11 -12.13
C PRO A 60 20.73 5.21 -13.23
N GLY A 61 21.11 5.70 -14.41
CA GLY A 61 20.23 5.72 -15.58
C GLY A 61 19.66 4.35 -15.91
#